data_AF-A0A349ZXA3-F1
#
_entry.id   AF-A0A349ZXA3-F1
#
_cell.length_a   1.000
_cell.length_b   1.000
_cell.length_c   1.000
_cell.angle_alpha   90.00
_cell.angle_beta   90.00
_cell.angle_gamma   90.00
#
_symmetry.space_group_name_H-M   'P 1'
#
loop_
_entity.id
_entity.type
_entity.pdbx_description
1 polymer ?
#
loop_
_entity_poly.entity_id
_entity_poly.type
_entity_poly.pdbx_seq_one_letter_code
_entity_poly.pdbx_strand_id
1 'polypeptide(L)' 'GLPNAFGQYDETPEQMAAQINIYLEKGLVNIIGGCCGTTPAHIKAIAERAEQYAPRLIPDLVPG' A
#
# COMPACT_ATOMS: atom_id res chain seq x y z
N GLY A 1 9.44 -5.59 0.12
CA GLY A 1 10.45 -6.25 0.96
C GLY A 1 11.72 -6.54 0.18
N LEU A 2 12.82 -6.80 0.87
CA LEU A 2 13.96 -7.52 0.26
C LEU A 2 13.67 -9.02 0.28
N PRO A 3 14.15 -9.80 -0.71
CA PRO A 3 14.00 -11.24 -0.68
C PRO A 3 14.80 -11.86 0.47
N ASN A 4 14.38 -13.04 0.93
CA ASN A 4 15.10 -13.82 1.92
C ASN A 4 16.39 -14.44 1.33
N ALA A 5 17.15 -15.19 2.13
CA ALA A 5 18.41 -15.83 1.71
C ALA A 5 18.28 -16.80 0.52
N PHE A 6 17.05 -17.21 0.19
CA PHE A 6 16.72 -18.09 -0.94
C PHE A 6 16.12 -17.34 -2.13
N GLY A 7 16.07 -16.01 -2.11
CA GLY A 7 15.50 -15.20 -3.19
C GLY A 7 13.97 -15.12 -3.18
N GLN A 8 13.32 -15.62 -2.14
CA GLN A 8 11.85 -15.67 -2.02
C GLN A 8 11.32 -14.48 -1.20
N TYR A 9 10.03 -14.18 -1.39
CA TYR A 9 9.33 -13.16 -0.61
C TYR A 9 8.37 -13.85 0.35
N ASP A 10 8.66 -13.75 1.65
CA ASP A 10 7.87 -14.40 2.72
C ASP A 10 6.75 -13.51 3.25
N GLU A 11 6.69 -12.26 2.79
CA GLU A 11 5.64 -11.32 3.14
C GLU A 11 4.30 -11.82 2.61
N THR A 12 3.31 -11.89 3.50
CA THR A 12 1.94 -12.30 3.17
C THR A 12 1.08 -11.11 2.75
N PRO A 13 -0.02 -11.34 2.00
CA PRO A 13 -1.00 -10.29 1.67
C PRO A 13 -1.50 -9.50 2.88
N GLU A 14 -1.76 -10.18 3.99
CA GLU A 14 -2.30 -9.59 5.21
C GLU A 14 -1.25 -8.72 5.92
N GLN A 15 0.01 -9.17 5.95
CA GLN A 15 1.12 -8.38 6.49
C GLN A 15 1.33 -7.11 5.68
N MET A 16 1.36 -7.21 4.34
CA MET A 16 1.52 -6.05 3.47
C MET A 16 0.35 -5.06 3.63
N ALA A 17 -0.90 -5.56 3.68
CA ALA A 17 -2.07 -4.73 3.90
C ALA A 17 -2.06 -4.06 5.29
N ALA A 18 -1.55 -4.71 6.34
CA ALA A 18 -1.42 -4.12 7.66
C ALA A 18 -0.38 -2.99 7.70
N GLN A 19 0.76 -3.15 7.01
CA GLN A 19 1.81 -2.13 6.96
C GLN A 19 1.31 -0.82 6.33
N ILE A 20 0.40 -0.88 5.35
CA ILE A 20 -0.07 0.32 4.66
C ILE A 20 -1.12 1.14 5.44
N ASN A 21 -1.69 0.59 6.52
CA ASN A 21 -2.76 1.24 7.30
C ASN A 21 -2.41 2.66 7.74
N ILE A 22 -1.19 2.84 8.26
CA ILE A 22 -0.78 4.14 8.77
C ILE A 22 -0.75 5.22 7.69
N TYR A 23 -0.52 4.86 6.43
CA TYR A 23 -0.53 5.79 5.31
C TYR A 23 -1.96 6.12 4.86
N LEU A 24 -2.86 5.14 4.92
CA LEU A 24 -4.28 5.30 4.61
C LEU A 24 -5.00 6.14 5.68
N GLU A 25 -4.82 5.78 6.96
CA GLU A 25 -5.41 6.49 8.11
C GLU A 25 -4.99 7.96 8.17
N LYS A 26 -3.73 8.24 7.85
CA LYS A 26 -3.19 9.60 7.81
C LYS A 26 -3.48 10.34 6.51
N GLY A 27 -4.14 9.70 5.54
CA GLY A 27 -4.44 10.29 4.23
C GLY A 27 -3.17 10.78 3.53
N LEU A 28 -2.09 9.99 3.53
CA LEU A 28 -0.78 10.41 3.02
C LEU A 28 -0.59 10.08 1.53
N VAL A 29 -1.37 9.15 1.00
CA VAL A 29 -1.17 8.54 -0.32
C VAL A 29 -2.45 8.54 -1.15
N ASN A 30 -2.29 8.59 -2.47
CA ASN A 30 -3.37 8.46 -3.46
C ASN A 30 -3.21 7.25 -4.37
N ILE A 31 -2.01 6.66 -4.41
CA ILE A 31 -1.68 5.50 -5.23
C ILE A 31 -0.89 4.55 -4.35
N ILE A 32 -1.33 3.30 -4.27
CA ILE A 32 -0.64 2.21 -3.59
C ILE A 32 -0.64 1.02 -4.54
N GLY A 33 0.49 0.32 -4.61
CA GLY A 33 0.64 -0.89 -5.39
C GLY A 33 1.75 -1.75 -4.83
N GLY A 34 2.29 -2.64 -5.66
CA GLY A 34 3.43 -3.45 -5.29
C GLY A 34 4.42 -3.59 -6.44
N CYS A 35 5.54 -4.25 -6.14
CA CYS A 35 6.67 -4.42 -7.04
C CYS A 35 7.10 -5.90 -7.01
N CYS A 36 8.39 -6.19 -6.86
CA CYS A 36 8.89 -7.55 -6.76
C CYS A 36 8.28 -8.29 -5.55
N GLY A 37 7.85 -9.54 -5.77
CA GLY A 37 7.22 -10.37 -4.74
C GLY A 37 5.72 -10.14 -4.55
N THR A 38 5.16 -9.05 -5.09
CA THR A 38 3.72 -8.79 -5.00
C THR A 38 2.95 -9.70 -5.95
N THR A 39 1.89 -10.32 -5.44
CA THR A 39 0.98 -11.20 -6.21
C THR A 39 -0.43 -10.60 -6.31
N PRO A 40 -1.34 -11.14 -7.14
CA PRO A 40 -2.73 -10.67 -7.18
C PRO A 40 -3.44 -10.72 -5.81
N ALA A 41 -3.09 -11.68 -4.95
CA ALA A 41 -3.64 -11.75 -3.59
C ALA A 41 -3.22 -10.55 -2.73
N HIS A 42 -1.97 -10.08 -2.87
CA HIS A 42 -1.49 -8.86 -2.21
C HIS A 42 -2.26 -7.63 -2.68
N ILE A 43 -2.43 -7.46 -4.00
CA ILE A 43 -3.17 -6.34 -4.56
C ILE A 43 -4.63 -6.34 -4.08
N LYS A 44 -5.26 -7.52 -4.01
CA LYS A 44 -6.62 -7.66 -3.46
C LYS A 44 -6.68 -7.21 -2.00
N ALA A 45 -5.78 -7.68 -1.14
CA ALA A 45 -5.74 -7.28 0.27
C ALA A 45 -5.48 -5.77 0.45
N ILE A 46 -4.63 -5.17 -0.39
CA ILE A 46 -4.39 -3.73 -0.43
C ILE A 46 -5.68 -2.99 -0.81
N ALA A 47 -6.38 -3.43 -1.85
CA ALA A 47 -7.61 -2.79 -2.33
C ALA A 47 -8.73 -2.86 -1.27
N GLU A 48 -8.98 -4.06 -0.70
CA GLU A 48 -9.99 -4.26 0.36
C GLU A 48 -9.70 -3.40 1.60
N ARG A 49 -8.43 -3.14 1.90
CA ARG A 49 -8.05 -2.22 2.98
C ARG A 49 -8.26 -0.77 2.59
N ALA A 50 -7.83 -0.38 1.38
CA ALA A 50 -7.92 0.99 0.89
C ALA A 50 -9.36 1.49 0.75
N GLU A 51 -10.31 0.60 0.40
CA GLU A 51 -11.75 0.91 0.29
C GLU A 51 -12.37 1.46 1.59
N GLN A 52 -11.71 1.24 2.74
CA GLN A 52 -12.19 1.72 4.04
C GLN A 52 -11.79 3.17 4.34
N TYR A 53 -10.97 3.80 3.49
CA TYR A 53 -10.39 5.12 3.71
C TYR A 53 -10.63 6.06 2.54
N ALA A 54 -10.70 7.36 2.83
CA ALA A 54 -10.77 8.38 1.79
C ALA A 54 -9.37 8.65 1.19
N PRO A 55 -9.27 8.91 -0.12
CA PRO A 55 -8.02 9.37 -0.74
C PRO A 55 -7.50 10.68 -0.11
N ARG A 56 -6.20 10.91 -0.21
CA ARG A 56 -5.57 12.16 0.22
C ARG A 56 -6.09 13.36 -0.58
N LEU A 57 -6.51 14.40 0.12
CA LEU A 57 -6.84 15.70 -0.46
C LEU A 57 -5.59 16.36 -1.07
N ILE A 58 -5.70 16.80 -2.32
CA ILE A 58 -4.65 17.56 -3.02
C ILE A 58 -4.85 19.03 -2.65
N PRO A 59 -3.84 19.71 -2.07
CA PRO A 59 -3.95 21.14 -1.75
C PRO A 59 -4.18 21.97 -3.01
N ASP A 60 -5.00 23.01 -2.89
CA ASP A 60 -5.09 24.04 -3.93
C ASP A 60 -3.74 24.74 -4.04
N LEU A 61 -3.07 24.53 -5.16
CA LEU A 61 -1.83 25.24 -5.49
C LEU A 61 -2.22 26.69 -5.81
N VAL A 62 -2.15 27.58 -4.84
CA VAL A 62 -2.14 29.03 -5.11
C VAL A 62 -0.76 29.35 -5.69
N PRO A 63 -0.65 29.79 -6.96
CA PRO A 63 0.62 30.27 -7.49
C PRO A 63 1.10 31.44 -6.63
N GLY A 64 2.32 31.35 -6.11
CA GLY A 64 3.00 32.43 -5.41
C GLY A 64 3.51 33.52 -6.35
#